data_AF-A0AA35T2K3-F1
#
_entry.id   AF-A0AA35T2K3-F1
#
_cell.length_a   1.000
_cell.length_b   1.000
_cell.length_c   1.000
_cell.angle_alpha   90.00
_cell.angle_beta   90.00
_cell.angle_gamma   90.00
#
_symmetry.space_group_name_H-M   'P 1'
#
loop_
_entity.id
_entity.type
_entity.pdbx_description
1 polymer ?
#
loop_
_entity_poly.entity_id
_entity_poly.type
_entity_poly.pdbx_seq_one_letter_code
_entity_poly.pdbx_strand_id
1 'polypeptide(L)' 'VLSECERDPCENGGTCYRHVRDHFCSCPKGYGGTFCQDGDDEERPRIGSLIVLIAGIISITVVVSVITTVIFCRYRHLF' A
#
# COMPACT_ATOMS: atom_id res chain seq x y z
N VAL A 1 -29.59 13.32 -18.69
CA VAL A 1 -28.28 12.97 -18.11
C VAL A 1 -27.76 14.22 -17.41
N LEU A 2 -28.20 14.44 -16.18
CA LEU A 2 -27.87 15.57 -15.31
C LEU A 2 -28.44 15.18 -13.93
N SER A 3 -27.87 14.16 -13.30
CA SER A 3 -28.41 13.62 -12.05
C SER A 3 -27.36 12.96 -11.19
N GLU A 4 -26.31 12.43 -11.80
CA GLU A 4 -25.27 11.69 -11.09
C GLU A 4 -24.48 12.60 -10.13
N CYS A 5 -24.03 13.77 -10.59
CA CYS A 5 -23.35 14.74 -9.71
C CYS A 5 -24.29 15.64 -8.90
N GLU A 6 -25.60 15.67 -9.17
CA GLU A 6 -26.55 16.53 -8.44
C GLU A 6 -26.96 15.94 -7.08
N ARG A 7 -26.67 14.66 -6.86
CA ARG A 7 -26.86 14.00 -5.57
C ARG A 7 -25.63 14.10 -4.66
N ASP A 8 -24.61 14.86 -5.08
CA ASP A 8 -23.31 14.97 -4.41
C ASP A 8 -22.77 13.61 -3.92
N PRO A 9 -22.54 12.65 -4.83
CA PRO A 9 -22.14 11.29 -4.45
C PRO A 9 -20.70 11.21 -3.93
N CYS A 10 -19.88 12.24 -4.13
CA CYS A 10 -18.49 12.26 -3.69
C CYS A 10 -18.40 12.70 -2.22
N GLU A 11 -17.86 11.84 -1.37
CA GLU A 11 -17.64 12.10 0.04
C GLU A 11 -16.32 12.87 0.28
N ASN A 12 -16.09 13.27 1.53
CA ASN A 12 -14.81 13.79 2.03
C ASN A 12 -14.22 14.97 1.23
N GLY A 13 -15.07 15.80 0.62
CA GLY A 13 -14.64 16.96 -0.17
C GLY A 13 -14.18 16.62 -1.60
N GLY A 14 -14.52 15.43 -2.10
CA GLY A 14 -14.31 15.05 -3.49
C GLY A 14 -15.09 15.94 -4.47
N THR A 15 -14.50 16.23 -5.63
CA THR A 15 -15.16 17.00 -6.69
C THR A 15 -15.75 16.06 -7.74
N CYS A 16 -17.06 16.16 -7.99
CA CYS A 16 -17.74 15.33 -9.00
C CYS A 16 -17.54 15.88 -10.42
N TYR A 17 -17.11 15.02 -11.34
CA TYR A 17 -16.97 15.33 -12.75
C TYR A 17 -17.92 14.46 -13.58
N ARG A 18 -18.68 15.13 -14.45
CA ARG A 18 -19.59 14.49 -15.39
C ARG A 18 -18.84 14.08 -16.65
N HIS A 19 -18.98 12.83 -17.06
CA HIS A 19 -18.48 12.29 -18.31
C HIS A 19 -19.63 11.87 -19.25
N VAL A 20 -19.34 11.56 -20.51
CA VAL A 20 -20.36 11.39 -21.57
C VAL A 20 -21.31 10.22 -21.29
N ARG A 21 -20.87 9.22 -20.51
CA ARG A 21 -21.64 8.03 -20.15
C ARG A 21 -21.56 7.65 -18.66
N ASP A 22 -20.85 8.42 -17.84
CA ASP A 22 -20.61 8.10 -16.44
C ASP A 22 -20.21 9.36 -15.64
N HIS A 23 -20.00 9.23 -14.34
CA HIS A 23 -19.42 10.24 -13.46
C HIS A 23 -18.19 9.67 -12.75
N PHE A 24 -17.27 10.55 -12.34
CA PHE A 24 -16.16 10.16 -11.48
C PHE A 24 -15.86 11.25 -10.45
N CYS A 25 -15.42 10.83 -9.27
CA CYS A 25 -15.00 11.73 -8.21
C CYS A 25 -13.48 11.97 -8.29
N SER A 26 -13.05 13.22 -8.29
CA SER A 26 -11.66 13.56 -7.99
C SER A 26 -11.52 13.71 -6.49
N CYS A 27 -10.81 12.77 -5.87
CA CYS A 27 -10.63 12.77 -4.42
C CYS A 27 -9.47 13.69 -3.99
N PRO A 28 -9.60 14.37 -2.84
CA PRO A 28 -8.48 15.07 -2.23
C PRO A 28 -7.41 14.09 -1.75
N LYS A 29 -6.21 14.60 -1.49
CA LYS A 29 -5.11 13.78 -0.95
C LYS A 29 -5.53 13.15 0.39
N GLY A 30 -5.30 11.86 0.56
CA GLY A 30 -5.71 11.13 1.76
C GLY A 30 -7.11 10.49 1.63
N TYR A 31 -7.71 10.52 0.44
CA TYR A 31 -8.97 9.84 0.18
C TYR A 31 -8.95 9.12 -1.17
N GLY A 32 -9.57 7.95 -1.22
CA GLY A 32 -9.71 7.09 -2.38
C GLY A 32 -11.08 6.42 -2.45
N GLY A 33 -11.22 5.50 -3.42
CA GLY A 33 -12.48 4.85 -3.72
C GLY A 33 -13.33 5.60 -4.75
N THR A 34 -14.35 4.93 -5.29
CA THR A 34 -15.22 5.49 -6.35
C THR A 34 -15.90 6.79 -5.94
N PHE A 35 -16.21 6.92 -4.65
CA PHE A 35 -16.91 8.06 -4.05
C PHE A 35 -16.03 8.80 -3.04
N CYS A 36 -14.71 8.61 -3.03
CA CYS A 36 -13.82 9.19 -2.02
C CYS A 36 -14.17 8.78 -0.57
N GLN A 37 -14.86 7.65 -0.39
CA GLN A 37 -15.29 7.15 0.91
C GLN A 37 -14.17 6.45 1.68
N ASP A 38 -13.14 5.99 0.97
CA ASP A 38 -12.00 5.34 1.59
C ASP A 38 -11.06 6.44 2.06
N GLY A 39 -11.13 6.77 3.35
CA GLY A 39 -10.12 7.60 3.99
C GLY A 39 -8.82 6.84 4.04
N ASP A 40 -7.81 7.36 3.36
CA ASP A 40 -6.46 7.01 3.69
C ASP A 40 -6.16 7.79 4.99
N ASP A 41 -6.03 7.11 6.13
CA ASP A 41 -5.37 7.67 7.35
C ASP A 41 -3.86 7.98 7.09
N GLU A 42 -3.51 8.10 5.82
CA GLU A 42 -2.23 8.01 5.18
C GLU A 42 -1.67 9.43 5.04
N GLU A 43 -1.42 10.03 6.19
CA GLU A 43 -0.09 10.58 6.37
C GLU A 43 0.88 9.37 6.37
N ARG A 44 1.08 8.66 5.23
CA ARG A 44 2.08 7.58 5.15
C ARG A 44 3.38 8.25 5.49
N PRO A 45 3.99 8.00 6.66
CA PRO A 45 5.33 8.48 6.81
C PRO A 45 6.17 7.67 5.80
N ARG A 46 7.11 8.32 5.10
CA ARG A 46 8.06 7.67 4.17
C ARG A 46 8.79 6.45 4.79
N ILE A 47 8.64 6.25 6.10
CA ILE A 47 9.01 5.09 6.91
C ILE A 47 8.52 3.76 6.31
N GLY A 48 7.42 3.73 5.53
CA GLY A 48 6.98 2.51 4.85
C GLY A 48 8.07 1.86 3.98
N SER A 49 8.85 2.69 3.25
CA SER A 49 9.99 2.21 2.46
C SER A 49 11.12 1.69 3.35
N LEU A 50 11.35 2.32 4.51
CA LEU A 50 12.39 1.90 5.46
C LEU A 50 12.03 0.58 6.16
N ILE A 51 10.76 0.37 6.52
CA ILE A 51 10.28 -0.87 7.14
C ILE A 51 10.46 -2.05 6.18
N VAL A 52 10.12 -1.87 4.90
CA VAL A 52 10.30 -2.92 3.87
C VAL A 52 11.78 -3.25 3.68
N LEU A 53 12.65 -2.24 3.65
CA LEU A 53 14.10 -2.44 3.56
C LEU A 53 14.65 -3.18 4.79
N ILE A 54 14.27 -2.76 6.00
CA ILE A 54 14.71 -3.40 7.25
C ILE A 54 14.22 -4.85 7.31
N ALA A 55 12.93 -5.10 7.03
CA ALA A 55 12.36 -6.45 7.01
C ALA A 55 13.06 -7.36 5.99
N GLY A 56 13.40 -6.82 4.81
CA GLY A 56 14.19 -7.51 3.79
C GLY A 56 15.59 -7.89 4.30
N ILE A 57 16.32 -6.93 4.88
CA ILE A 57 17.67 -7.16 5.44
C ILE A 57 17.62 -8.21 6.56
N ILE A 58 16.66 -8.10 7.48
CA ILE A 58 16.48 -9.07 8.57
C ILE A 58 16.19 -10.46 7.99
N SER A 59 15.31 -10.55 6.99
CA SER A 59 14.98 -11.83 6.35
C SER A 59 16.20 -12.46 5.68
N ILE A 60 17.00 -11.68 4.96
CA ILE A 60 18.21 -12.16 4.28
C ILE A 60 19.25 -12.64 5.30
N THR A 61 19.50 -11.86 6.37
CA THR A 61 20.48 -12.24 7.39
C THR A 61 20.07 -13.50 8.16
N VAL A 62 18.78 -13.66 8.46
CA VAL A 62 18.23 -14.90 9.04
C VAL A 62 18.43 -16.07 8.07
N VAL A 63 18.09 -15.92 6.79
CA VAL A 63 18.27 -17.00 5.80
C VAL A 63 19.74 -17.38 5.67
N VAL A 64 20.65 -16.40 5.55
CA VAL A 64 22.10 -16.65 5.44
C VAL A 64 22.64 -17.30 6.72
N SER A 65 22.25 -16.84 7.90
CA SER A 65 22.67 -17.45 9.16
C SER A 65 22.19 -18.88 9.32
N VAL A 66 20.94 -19.19 8.93
CA VAL A 66 20.41 -20.55 8.91
C VAL A 66 21.19 -21.43 7.93
N ILE A 67 21.41 -20.96 6.69
CA ILE A 67 22.14 -21.71 5.67
C ILE A 67 23.58 -21.97 6.12
N THR A 68 24.29 -20.94 6.58
CA THR A 68 25.67 -21.09 7.05
C THR A 68 25.78 -22.02 8.25
N THR A 69 24.84 -21.94 9.20
CA THR A 69 24.77 -22.86 10.34
C THR A 69 24.54 -24.30 9.87
N VAL A 70 23.58 -24.54 8.96
CA VAL A 70 23.31 -25.88 8.42
C VAL A 70 24.52 -26.43 7.66
N ILE A 71 25.16 -25.61 6.82
CA ILE A 71 26.36 -25.98 6.08
C ILE A 71 27.50 -26.31 7.04
N PHE A 72 27.76 -25.46 8.03
CA PHE A 72 28.81 -25.68 9.03
C PHE A 72 28.55 -26.92 9.88
N CYS A 73 27.31 -27.13 10.33
CA CYS A 73 26.89 -28.35 11.01
C CYS A 73 27.12 -29.59 10.12
N ARG A 74 26.83 -29.49 8.82
CA ARG A 74 27.05 -30.59 7.87
C ARG A 74 28.54 -30.87 7.64
N TYR A 75 29.37 -29.84 7.52
CA TYR A 75 30.82 -29.98 7.39
C TYR A 75 31.46 -30.57 8.65
N ARG A 76 31.03 -30.13 9.85
CA ARG A 76 31.53 -30.68 11.12
C ARG A 76 31.20 -32.17 11.28
N HIS A 77 30.07 -32.63 10.77
CA HIS A 77 29.71 -34.06 10.84
C HIS A 77 30.41 -34.91 9.75
N LEU A 78 31.08 -34.28 8.78
CA LEU A 78 31.80 -34.97 7.70
C LEU A 78 33.29 -35.21 8.02
N PHE A 79 33.78 -34.73 9.16
CA PHE A 79 35.16 -34.82 9.61
C PHE A 79 35.20 -35.31 11.07
#